data_AF-A0A0E3DB56-F1
#
_entry.id   AF-A0A0E3DB56-F1
#
_cell.length_a   1.000
_cell.length_b   1.000
_cell.length_c   1.000
_cell.angle_alpha   90.00
_cell.angle_beta   90.00
_cell.angle_gamma   90.00
#
_symmetry.space_group_name_H-M   'P 1'
#
loop_
_entity.id
_entity.type
_entity.pdbx_description
1 polymer ?
#
loop_
_entity_poly.entity_id
_entity_poly.type
_entity_poly.pdbx_seq_one_letter_code
_entity_poly.pdbx_strand_id
1 'polypeptide(L)'
;MQREFFQTKSRKIKKRNKQKTYIQHLNFANYLYYNFYIYFFKKHILLNRKILSNFYVKEMGSFISLQKWVLNYYLIEWGSKKRNNNI
;
A
#
# COMPACT_ATOMS: atom_id res chain seq x y z
N MET A 1 -37.56 -3.33 -9.89
CA MET A 1 -37.14 -3.90 -8.58
C MET A 1 -36.08 -5.01 -8.68
N GLN A 2 -36.35 -6.21 -9.21
CA GLN A 2 -35.34 -7.30 -9.20
C GLN A 2 -34.02 -6.92 -9.91
N ARG A 3 -34.11 -6.27 -11.08
CA ARG A 3 -32.94 -5.79 -11.83
C ARG A 3 -32.08 -4.81 -11.03
N GLU A 4 -32.68 -3.90 -10.28
CA GLU A 4 -31.99 -2.91 -9.45
C GLU A 4 -31.29 -3.55 -8.25
N PHE A 5 -31.92 -4.56 -7.64
CA PHE A 5 -31.33 -5.36 -6.57
C PHE A 5 -30.09 -6.12 -7.06
N PHE A 6 -30.16 -6.77 -8.23
CA PHE A 6 -29.00 -7.45 -8.81
C PHE A 6 -27.89 -6.46 -9.21
N GLN A 7 -28.23 -5.29 -9.75
CA GLN A 7 -27.25 -4.26 -10.09
C GLN A 7 -26.51 -3.71 -8.86
N THR A 8 -27.23 -3.42 -7.77
CA THR A 8 -26.61 -2.92 -6.54
C THR A 8 -25.70 -3.96 -5.89
N LYS A 9 -26.13 -5.24 -5.86
CA LYS A 9 -25.30 -6.36 -5.42
C LYS A 9 -24.03 -6.49 -6.28
N SER A 10 -24.18 -6.46 -7.60
CA SER A 10 -23.06 -6.52 -8.55
C SER A 10 -22.06 -5.37 -8.37
N ARG A 11 -22.54 -4.13 -8.19
CA ARG A 11 -21.68 -2.96 -7.92
C ARG A 11 -20.86 -3.14 -6.64
N LYS A 12 -21.46 -3.67 -5.56
CA LYS A 12 -20.74 -3.97 -4.30
C LYS A 12 -19.66 -5.03 -4.50
N ILE A 13 -19.98 -6.12 -5.20
CA ILE A 13 -19.03 -7.20 -5.51
C ILE A 13 -17.87 -6.68 -6.36
N LYS A 14 -18.17 -5.92 -7.42
CA LYS A 14 -17.14 -5.32 -8.30
C LYS A 14 -16.17 -4.43 -7.52
N LYS A 15 -16.66 -3.61 -6.58
CA LYS A 15 -15.80 -2.80 -5.71
C LYS A 15 -14.89 -3.66 -4.82
N ARG A 16 -15.43 -4.72 -4.20
CA ARG A 16 -14.65 -5.65 -3.37
C ARG A 16 -13.58 -6.40 -4.17
N ASN A 17 -13.92 -6.89 -5.36
CA ASN A 17 -12.97 -7.60 -6.22
C ASN A 17 -11.82 -6.67 -6.64
N LYS A 18 -12.13 -5.43 -7.01
CA LYS A 18 -11.11 -4.43 -7.36
C LYS A 18 -10.19 -4.10 -6.19
N GLN A 19 -10.73 -4.04 -4.97
CA GLN A 19 -9.93 -3.83 -3.78
C GLN A 19 -9.01 -5.02 -3.49
N LYS A 20 -9.48 -6.26 -3.70
CA LYS A 20 -8.64 -7.46 -3.59
C LYS A 20 -7.48 -7.45 -4.58
N THR A 21 -7.71 -7.10 -5.84
CA THR A 21 -6.63 -7.03 -6.84
C THR A 21 -5.59 -5.98 -6.47
N TYR A 22 -6.00 -4.81 -5.97
CA TYR A 22 -5.06 -3.80 -5.48
C TYR A 22 -4.19 -4.31 -4.33
N ILE A 23 -4.78 -5.04 -3.39
CA ILE A 23 -4.03 -5.63 -2.27
C ILE A 23 -3.07 -6.72 -2.79
N GLN A 24 -3.51 -7.57 -3.71
CA GLN A 24 -2.67 -8.61 -4.30
C GLN A 24 -1.45 -8.04 -5.02
N HIS A 25 -1.63 -7.00 -5.85
CA HIS A 25 -0.52 -6.31 -6.51
C HIS A 25 0.48 -5.77 -5.48
N LEU A 26 0.00 -5.11 -4.43
CA LEU A 26 0.86 -4.53 -3.40
C LEU A 26 1.54 -5.58 -2.51
N ASN A 27 0.87 -6.70 -2.24
CA ASN A 27 1.44 -7.84 -1.53
C ASN A 27 2.58 -8.45 -2.36
N PHE A 28 2.35 -8.70 -3.64
CA PHE A 28 3.37 -9.24 -4.53
C PHE A 28 4.55 -8.27 -4.66
N ALA A 29 4.28 -6.98 -4.79
CA ALA A 29 5.30 -5.94 -4.88
C ALA A 29 6.20 -5.82 -3.64
N ASN A 30 5.64 -6.07 -2.45
CA ASN A 30 6.35 -5.87 -1.19
C ASN A 30 6.74 -7.19 -0.48
N TYR A 31 6.41 -8.35 -1.06
CA TYR A 31 6.65 -9.73 -0.61
C TYR A 31 6.54 -9.99 0.91
N LEU A 32 7.48 -9.47 1.71
CA LEU A 32 7.59 -9.65 3.16
C LEU A 32 7.14 -8.44 4.01
N TYR A 33 7.01 -7.25 3.43
CA TYR A 33 6.85 -6.00 4.18
C TYR A 33 5.56 -5.24 3.90
N TYR A 34 4.53 -5.86 3.32
CA TYR A 34 3.28 -5.17 2.99
C TYR A 34 2.68 -4.39 4.16
N ASN A 35 2.63 -4.99 5.36
CA ASN A 35 2.06 -4.32 6.53
C ASN A 35 2.88 -3.09 6.95
N PHE A 36 4.22 -3.18 6.95
CA PHE A 36 5.11 -2.07 7.26
C PHE A 36 5.02 -0.96 6.22
N TYR A 37 4.94 -1.33 4.95
CA TYR A 37 4.79 -0.41 3.84
C TYR A 37 3.46 0.33 3.95
N ILE A 38 2.33 -0.38 4.11
CA ILE A 38 1.01 0.25 4.28
C ILE A 38 0.96 1.13 5.53
N TYR A 39 1.60 0.73 6.63
CA TYR A 39 1.68 1.57 7.84
C TYR A 39 2.45 2.87 7.57
N PHE A 40 3.58 2.79 6.86
CA PHE A 40 4.35 3.96 6.45
C PHE A 40 3.49 4.94 5.65
N PHE A 41 2.82 4.48 4.60
CA PHE A 41 1.94 5.36 3.81
C PHE A 41 0.82 5.90 4.68
N LYS A 42 0.13 5.07 5.47
CA LYS A 42 -0.96 5.57 6.34
C LYS A 42 -0.53 6.71 7.26
N LYS A 43 0.71 6.72 7.75
CA LYS A 43 1.23 7.72 8.70
C LYS A 43 1.89 8.92 8.02
N HIS A 44 2.57 8.71 6.89
CA HIS A 44 3.44 9.73 6.28
C HIS A 44 2.92 10.27 4.94
N ILE A 45 2.12 9.51 4.18
CA ILE A 45 1.61 9.94 2.88
C ILE A 45 0.18 9.44 2.64
N LEU A 46 -0.77 10.36 2.44
CA LEU A 46 -2.18 10.09 2.13
C LEU A 46 -2.42 9.47 0.73
N LEU A 47 -1.75 8.36 0.42
CA LEU A 47 -1.90 7.58 -0.80
C LEU A 47 -2.91 6.45 -0.60
N ASN A 48 -3.94 6.41 -1.45
CA ASN A 48 -4.88 5.31 -1.48
C ASN A 48 -4.23 4.07 -2.13
N ARG A 49 -4.59 2.87 -1.65
CA ARG A 49 -4.15 1.57 -2.19
C ARG A 49 -4.37 1.43 -3.69
N LYS A 50 -5.43 2.06 -4.24
CA LYS A 50 -5.67 2.12 -5.68
C LYS A 50 -4.52 2.80 -6.44
N ILE A 51 -4.06 3.95 -5.93
CA ILE A 51 -3.00 4.73 -6.57
C ILE A 51 -1.69 3.97 -6.45
N LEU A 52 -1.39 3.47 -5.25
CA LEU A 52 -0.19 2.69 -4.96
C LEU A 52 -0.09 1.45 -5.85
N SER A 53 -1.21 0.74 -6.04
CA SER A 53 -1.27 -0.43 -6.94
C SER A 53 -1.09 -0.04 -8.42
N ASN A 54 -1.69 1.06 -8.86
CA ASN A 54 -1.47 1.56 -10.22
C ASN A 54 -0.02 2.01 -10.44
N PHE A 55 0.58 2.63 -9.44
CA PHE A 55 1.97 3.08 -9.47
C PHE A 55 2.92 1.89 -9.61
N TYR A 56 2.68 0.82 -8.86
CA TYR A 56 3.40 -0.44 -9.02
C TYR A 56 3.29 -1.01 -10.45
N VAL A 57 2.07 -1.08 -11.01
CA VAL A 57 1.85 -1.70 -12.33
C VAL A 57 2.38 -0.85 -13.48
N LYS A 58 2.24 0.48 -13.40
CA LYS A 58 2.57 1.39 -14.51
C LYS A 58 3.98 1.98 -14.43
N GLU A 59 4.50 2.15 -13.21
CA GLU A 59 5.74 2.88 -12.94
C GLU A 59 6.63 2.09 -11.97
N MET A 60 6.98 0.87 -12.36
CA MET A 60 7.76 -0.04 -11.53
C MET A 60 9.09 0.57 -11.03
N GLY A 61 9.77 1.36 -11.88
CA GLY A 61 11.01 2.06 -11.49
C GLY A 61 10.78 3.08 -10.38
N SER A 62 9.75 3.92 -10.51
CA SER A 62 9.36 4.89 -9.48
C SER A 62 8.95 4.19 -8.18
N PHE A 63 8.28 3.04 -8.28
CA PHE A 63 7.88 2.23 -7.13
C PHE A 63 9.08 1.64 -6.37
N ILE A 64 10.12 1.15 -7.07
CA ILE A 64 11.35 0.67 -6.42
C ILE A 64 12.07 1.81 -5.69
N SER A 65 12.16 3.00 -6.30
CA SER A 65 12.74 4.17 -5.64
C SER A 65 11.96 4.56 -4.38
N LEU A 66 10.64 4.50 -4.44
CA LEU A 66 9.76 4.71 -3.30
C LEU A 66 10.01 3.68 -2.19
N GLN A 67 10.16 2.39 -2.51
CA GLN A 67 10.52 1.35 -1.54
C GLN A 67 11.87 1.60 -0.86
N LYS A 68 12.90 1.98 -1.63
CA LYS A 68 14.21 2.35 -1.07
C LYS A 68 14.10 3.52 -0.10
N TRP A 69 13.28 4.52 -0.43
CA TRP A 69 13.05 5.66 0.45
C TRP A 69 12.35 5.26 1.75
N VAL A 70 11.32 4.40 1.69
CA VAL A 70 10.66 3.86 2.89
C VAL A 70 11.65 3.10 3.79
N LEU A 71 12.49 2.24 3.19
CA LEU A 71 13.51 1.49 3.94
C LEU A 71 14.52 2.43 4.61
N ASN A 72 15.02 3.42 3.88
CA ASN A 72 15.96 4.41 4.42
C ASN A 72 15.33 5.23 5.55
N TYR A 73 14.06 5.60 5.43
CA TYR A 73 13.34 6.30 6.50
C TYR A 73 13.35 5.48 7.79
N TYR A 74 12.97 4.21 7.72
CA TYR A 74 12.96 3.35 8.90
C TYR A 74 14.36 3.09 9.45
N LEU A 75 15.39 2.94 8.61
CA LEU A 75 16.78 2.80 9.05
C LEU A 75 17.26 4.02 9.84
N ILE A 76 16.94 5.22 9.37
CA ILE A 76 17.29 6.47 10.04
C ILE A 76 16.49 6.63 11.34
N GLU A 77 15.18 6.40 11.31
CA GLU A 77 14.32 6.52 12.50
C GLU A 77 14.71 5.51 13.60
N TRP A 78 14.98 4.26 13.23
CA TRP A 78 15.48 3.24 14.17
C TRP A 78 16.88 3.57 14.69
N GLY A 79 17.79 4.01 13.82
CA GLY A 79 19.15 4.40 14.21
C GLY A 79 19.15 5.60 15.17
N SER A 80 18.24 6.55 14.97
CA SER A 80 18.05 7.71 15.86
C SER A 80 17.50 7.31 17.22
N LYS A 81 16.47 6.44 17.28
CA LYS A 81 15.92 5.95 18.55
C LYS A 81 16.95 5.18 19.40
N LYS A 82 17.81 4.38 18.77
CA LYS A 82 18.86 3.62 19.47
C LYS A 82 19.90 4.54 20.12
N ARG A 83 20.16 5.70 19.52
CA ARG A 83 21.12 6.69 20.02
C ARG A 83 20.59 7.46 21.25
N ASN A 84 19.27 7.69 21.32
CA ASN A 84 18.64 8.39 22.45
C ASN A 84 18.37 7.51 23.67
N ASN A 85 18.32 6.18 23.52
CA ASN A 85 18.10 5.25 24.65
C ASN A 85 19.40 4.81 25.36
N ASN A 86 20.57 5.23 24.84
CA ASN A 86 21.88 4.88 25.39
C ASN A 86 22.55 6.07 26.12
N ILE A 87 21.79 7.12 26.42
CA ILE A 87 22.16 8.27 27.25
C ILE A 87 21.25 8.22 28.49
#